data_AF-A0A2E6NRJ5-F1
#
_entry.id   AF-A0A2E6NRJ5-F1
#
_cell.length_a   1.000
_cell.length_b   1.000
_cell.length_c   1.000
_cell.angle_alpha   90.00
_cell.angle_beta   90.00
_cell.angle_gamma   90.00
#
_symmetry.space_group_name_H-M   'P 1'
#
loop_
_entity.id
_entity.type
_entity.pdbx_description
1 polymer ?
#
loop_
_entity_poly.entity_id
_entity_poly.type
_entity_poly.pdbx_seq_one_letter_code
_entity_poly.pdbx_strand_id
1 'polypeptide(L)'
;MRESRSKLYLSLLSLLVLLIPLAVFFYYYTDLMQETRERPVVRLVHDPYDDEPEQEKVSEHPAVESRELEVRGRACVRGGDALGDLKLTLGSQSVVSAADGSFFFPAAKRGRSTKLLLELAGDEVAVFEGVLVGDDPGAIGARGSALELLPSRPARINWTVQVSRDGAGEKKREGSRGGEISIGLGAVLVEGWGTGGRISVQGTTRLPPGAGIYSHLSFDGFRVAGCLDPAIVSGTGQWQGTVFLSPDHRWYSGSHELIASFNVVVEDPQMILEWEKKLGEGALQDAGEISAQCGVFIGDPEVAEKEDSEVQAYALRMVNAARGYRDGLRSRVDEILRLGKGWDPALLSVRNGSRPGWFHESLVDEDGGFSEGLWRTYLDEQWRPGLSALIKEHREGHPGSESTVRKYQECYSRLEGLLSGIFQMSRVYSMFVVYPRFDLKPHEKDFYLDERGREDLTVLRRIVDEHFERLERFTALVGE
;
A
#
# COMPACT_ATOMS: atom_id res chain seq x y z
N MET A 1 -41.18 -18.36 -31.13
CA MET A 1 -39.87 -19.02 -31.38
C MET A 1 -38.65 -18.07 -31.34
N ARG A 2 -38.75 -16.76 -31.67
CA ARG A 2 -37.60 -15.83 -31.62
C ARG A 2 -37.12 -15.47 -30.20
N GLU A 3 -38.01 -15.38 -29.21
CA GLU A 3 -37.66 -15.02 -27.82
C GLU A 3 -36.94 -16.12 -27.03
N SER A 4 -37.07 -17.39 -27.44
CA SER A 4 -36.37 -18.52 -26.80
C SER A 4 -34.89 -18.56 -27.19
N ARG A 5 -34.55 -18.11 -28.40
CA ARG A 5 -33.17 -18.09 -28.89
C ARG A 5 -32.34 -16.99 -28.21
N SER A 6 -32.92 -15.80 -28.00
CA SER A 6 -32.20 -14.68 -27.35
C SER A 6 -31.81 -14.97 -25.91
N LYS A 7 -32.66 -15.65 -25.13
CA LYS A 7 -32.33 -16.09 -23.76
C LYS A 7 -31.19 -17.12 -23.74
N LEU A 8 -31.17 -18.03 -24.71
CA LEU A 8 -30.12 -19.04 -24.86
C LEU A 8 -28.77 -18.40 -25.21
N TYR A 9 -28.75 -17.37 -26.07
CA TYR A 9 -27.54 -16.62 -26.40
C TYR A 9 -27.03 -15.77 -25.22
N LEU A 10 -27.92 -15.16 -24.44
CA LEU A 10 -27.55 -14.41 -23.23
C LEU A 10 -26.95 -15.32 -22.15
N SER A 11 -27.52 -16.52 -21.93
CA SER A 11 -26.96 -17.50 -21.00
C SER A 11 -25.60 -18.04 -21.45
N LEU A 12 -25.41 -18.28 -22.75
CA LEU A 12 -24.12 -18.68 -23.32
C LEU A 12 -23.07 -17.57 -23.21
N LEU A 13 -23.48 -16.30 -23.41
CA LEU A 13 -22.58 -15.15 -23.25
C LEU A 13 -22.13 -14.99 -21.79
N SER A 14 -23.06 -15.13 -20.83
CA SER A 14 -22.71 -15.11 -19.40
C SER A 14 -21.80 -16.25 -18.98
N LEU A 15 -21.97 -17.44 -19.58
CA LEU A 15 -21.09 -18.58 -19.33
C LEU A 15 -19.69 -18.34 -19.91
N LEU A 16 -19.59 -17.72 -21.08
CA LEU A 16 -18.32 -17.33 -21.72
C LEU A 16 -17.58 -16.25 -20.92
N VAL A 17 -18.31 -15.26 -20.38
CA VAL A 17 -17.74 -14.20 -19.53
C VAL A 17 -17.18 -14.76 -18.22
N LEU A 18 -17.74 -15.86 -17.69
CA LEU A 18 -17.23 -16.54 -16.50
C LEU A 18 -16.09 -17.52 -16.82
N LEU A 19 -16.12 -18.18 -17.98
CA LEU A 19 -15.12 -19.18 -18.35
C LEU A 19 -13.79 -18.58 -18.82
N ILE A 20 -13.80 -17.38 -19.44
CA ILE A 20 -12.56 -16.74 -19.91
C ILE A 20 -11.63 -16.36 -18.74
N PRO A 21 -12.07 -15.66 -17.67
CA PRO A 21 -11.23 -15.37 -16.52
C PRO A 21 -10.75 -16.63 -15.80
N LEU A 22 -11.59 -17.66 -15.72
CA LEU A 22 -11.25 -18.94 -15.10
C LEU A 22 -10.17 -19.68 -15.90
N ALA A 23 -10.29 -19.69 -17.24
CA ALA A 23 -9.29 -20.29 -18.12
C ALA A 23 -7.96 -19.52 -18.09
N VAL A 24 -8.01 -18.19 -17.99
CA VAL A 24 -6.81 -17.35 -17.82
C VAL A 24 -6.16 -17.62 -16.47
N PHE A 25 -6.95 -17.74 -15.39
CA PHE A 25 -6.45 -18.13 -14.07
C PHE A 25 -5.77 -19.50 -14.10
N PHE A 26 -6.40 -20.52 -14.71
CA PHE A 26 -5.79 -21.84 -14.85
C PHE A 26 -4.54 -21.83 -15.73
N TYR A 27 -4.52 -21.06 -16.82
CA TYR A 27 -3.35 -20.91 -17.68
C TYR A 27 -2.15 -20.35 -16.90
N TYR A 28 -2.33 -19.23 -16.19
CA TYR A 28 -1.26 -18.65 -15.36
C TYR A 28 -0.87 -19.55 -14.19
N TYR A 29 -1.82 -20.25 -13.59
CA TYR A 29 -1.55 -21.20 -12.51
C TYR A 29 -0.74 -22.41 -13.01
N THR A 30 -1.04 -22.94 -14.20
CA THR A 30 -0.27 -24.03 -14.80
C THR A 30 1.13 -23.60 -15.24
N ASP A 31 1.30 -22.38 -15.73
CA ASP A 31 2.59 -21.82 -16.12
C ASP A 31 3.49 -21.65 -14.88
N LEU A 32 2.93 -21.13 -13.78
CA LEU A 32 3.60 -21.02 -12.47
C LEU A 32 4.00 -22.39 -11.89
N MET A 33 3.18 -23.41 -12.12
CA MET A 33 3.45 -24.80 -11.70
C MET A 33 4.42 -25.54 -12.64
N GLN A 34 4.60 -25.08 -13.88
CA GLN A 34 5.61 -25.60 -14.81
C GLN A 34 6.99 -24.96 -14.56
N GLU A 35 7.06 -23.65 -14.29
CA GLU A 35 8.31 -22.98 -13.90
C GLU A 35 8.91 -23.55 -12.60
N THR A 36 8.07 -24.07 -11.69
CA THR A 36 8.53 -24.76 -10.47
C THR A 36 8.98 -26.20 -10.69
N ARG A 37 8.63 -26.84 -11.82
CA ARG A 37 9.07 -28.20 -12.19
C ARG A 37 10.36 -28.25 -13.01
N GLU A 38 10.74 -27.16 -13.68
CA GLU A 38 11.97 -27.10 -14.51
C GLU A 38 13.23 -26.68 -13.74
N ARG A 39 13.17 -26.53 -12.41
CA ARG A 39 14.40 -26.46 -11.60
C ARG A 39 15.10 -27.82 -11.67
N PRO A 40 16.39 -27.88 -12.04
CA PRO A 40 17.10 -29.15 -12.10
C PRO A 40 17.10 -29.77 -10.71
N VAL A 41 16.42 -30.92 -10.60
CA VAL A 41 16.58 -31.83 -9.47
C VAL A 41 18.05 -32.22 -9.45
N VAL A 42 18.83 -31.59 -8.57
CA VAL A 42 20.16 -32.09 -8.21
C VAL A 42 19.93 -33.42 -7.52
N ARG A 43 19.92 -34.50 -8.32
CA ARG A 43 20.09 -35.86 -7.82
C ARG A 43 21.46 -35.89 -7.15
N LEU A 44 21.47 -35.84 -5.83
CA LEU A 44 22.60 -36.33 -5.05
C LEU A 44 22.72 -37.83 -5.35
N VAL A 45 23.60 -38.14 -6.31
CA VAL A 45 24.13 -39.49 -6.50
C VAL A 45 24.93 -39.77 -5.23
N HIS A 46 24.40 -40.63 -4.37
CA HIS A 46 25.19 -41.25 -3.32
C HIS A 46 26.17 -42.21 -3.99
N ASP A 47 27.43 -41.79 -4.12
CA ASP A 47 28.54 -42.74 -4.26
C ASP A 47 28.81 -43.35 -2.87
N PRO A 48 28.82 -44.68 -2.72
CA PRO A 48 29.23 -45.32 -1.50
C PRO A 48 30.74 -45.50 -1.54
N TYR A 49 31.47 -44.66 -0.83
CA TYR A 49 32.83 -44.98 -0.41
C TYR A 49 32.82 -45.24 1.10
N ASP A 50 33.04 -46.51 1.45
CA ASP A 50 33.58 -46.92 2.73
C ASP A 50 34.90 -46.20 2.96
N ASP A 51 35.01 -45.43 4.05
CA ASP A 51 36.25 -45.25 4.79
C ASP A 51 35.91 -44.77 6.23
N GLU A 52 36.71 -45.26 7.17
CA GLU A 52 36.53 -45.38 8.62
C GLU A 52 36.18 -44.10 9.44
N PRO A 53 35.67 -44.22 10.68
CA PRO A 53 35.21 -43.06 11.45
C PRO A 53 36.40 -42.26 11.98
N GLU A 54 36.75 -41.17 11.29
CA GLU A 54 37.52 -40.11 11.91
C GLU A 54 36.65 -39.46 13.00
N GLN A 55 37.13 -39.52 14.24
CA GLN A 55 36.58 -38.75 15.35
C GLN A 55 36.65 -37.27 14.98
N GLU A 56 35.54 -36.71 14.48
CA GLU A 56 35.34 -35.27 14.47
C GLU A 56 35.48 -34.79 15.90
N LYS A 57 36.62 -34.14 16.17
CA LYS A 57 36.77 -33.26 17.33
C LYS A 57 35.54 -32.36 17.33
N VAL A 58 34.74 -32.48 18.38
CA VAL A 58 33.71 -31.50 18.74
C VAL A 58 34.42 -30.15 18.73
N SER A 59 34.24 -29.42 17.63
CA SER A 59 34.66 -28.04 17.49
C SER A 59 33.92 -27.31 18.59
N GLU A 60 34.64 -26.93 19.66
CA GLU A 60 34.14 -25.98 20.64
C GLU A 60 33.52 -24.82 19.87
N HIS A 61 32.20 -24.64 20.02
CA HIS A 61 31.52 -23.49 19.45
C HIS A 61 32.30 -22.26 19.89
N PRO A 62 32.82 -21.43 18.97
CA PRO A 62 33.49 -20.22 19.37
C PRO A 62 32.47 -19.43 20.19
N ALA A 63 32.83 -19.13 21.43
CA ALA A 63 32.06 -18.25 22.29
C ALA A 63 31.80 -16.96 21.51
N VAL A 64 30.57 -16.80 21.03
CA VAL A 64 30.15 -15.60 20.32
C VAL A 64 30.25 -14.48 21.35
N GLU A 65 31.30 -13.66 21.26
CA GLU A 65 31.39 -12.42 22.02
C GLU A 65 30.07 -11.69 21.85
N SER A 66 29.34 -11.49 22.96
CA SER A 66 28.07 -10.79 22.98
C SER A 66 28.30 -9.33 22.64
N ARG A 67 28.40 -9.02 21.35
CA ARG A 67 28.49 -7.64 20.87
C ARG A 67 27.16 -6.98 21.18
N GLU A 68 27.20 -5.95 22.00
CA GLU A 68 26.04 -5.14 22.33
C GLU A 68 25.57 -4.38 21.08
N LEU A 69 24.26 -4.22 20.95
CA LEU A 69 23.64 -3.44 19.88
C LEU A 69 22.78 -2.33 20.48
N GLU A 70 22.87 -1.16 19.87
CA GLU A 70 21.92 -0.08 20.07
C GLU A 70 20.56 -0.46 19.48
N VAL A 71 19.52 -0.55 20.33
CA VAL A 71 18.14 -0.68 19.88
C VAL A 71 17.42 0.62 20.14
N ARG A 72 16.93 1.24 19.07
CA ARG A 72 16.09 2.43 19.12
C ARG A 72 14.67 2.02 18.78
N GLY A 73 13.70 2.60 19.47
CA GLY A 73 12.32 2.36 19.13
C GLY A 73 11.39 3.46 19.60
N ARG A 74 10.11 3.26 19.28
CA ARG A 74 9.03 4.16 19.65
C ARG A 74 7.87 3.36 20.20
N ALA A 75 7.35 3.81 21.34
CA ALA A 75 6.10 3.39 21.92
C ALA A 75 4.98 4.31 21.41
N CYS A 76 3.92 3.73 20.92
CA CYS A 76 2.73 4.45 20.49
C CYS A 76 1.45 3.71 20.89
N VAL A 77 0.34 4.43 20.89
CA VAL A 77 -0.98 3.80 20.92
C VAL A 77 -1.38 3.36 19.51
N ARG A 78 -2.41 2.52 19.42
CA ARG A 78 -3.03 2.19 18.12
C ARG A 78 -3.39 3.46 17.37
N GLY A 79 -3.01 3.53 16.10
CA GLY A 79 -3.18 4.72 15.27
C GLY A 79 -1.95 5.61 15.13
N GLY A 80 -0.91 5.40 15.96
CA GLY A 80 0.42 6.02 15.76
C GLY A 80 0.78 7.14 16.74
N ASP A 81 -0.14 7.61 17.59
CA ASP A 81 0.16 8.66 18.56
C ASP A 81 1.21 8.20 19.57
N ALA A 82 2.14 9.08 19.92
CA ALA A 82 3.19 8.81 20.89
C ALA A 82 2.63 8.36 22.26
N LEU A 83 3.29 7.37 22.87
CA LEU A 83 2.99 6.89 24.21
C LEU A 83 4.21 7.03 25.12
N GLY A 84 4.18 8.01 26.01
CA GLY A 84 5.15 8.14 27.10
C GLY A 84 4.86 7.20 28.27
N ASP A 85 5.83 7.08 29.16
CA ASP A 85 5.76 6.34 30.42
C ASP A 85 5.51 4.81 30.27
N LEU A 86 5.67 4.27 29.07
CA LEU A 86 5.70 2.82 28.87
C LEU A 86 7.07 2.30 29.30
N LYS A 87 7.09 1.41 30.29
CA LYS A 87 8.31 0.74 30.74
C LYS A 87 8.52 -0.53 29.93
N LEU A 88 9.68 -0.64 29.30
CA LEU A 88 10.10 -1.78 28.50
C LEU A 88 11.26 -2.48 29.21
N THR A 89 11.09 -3.75 29.54
CA THR A 89 12.11 -4.55 30.21
C THR A 89 12.56 -5.68 29.31
N LEU A 90 13.85 -5.69 28.96
CA LEU A 90 14.49 -6.65 28.07
C LEU A 90 15.66 -7.32 28.83
N GLY A 91 15.49 -8.57 29.23
CA GLY A 91 16.44 -9.26 30.10
C GLY A 91 16.65 -8.49 31.42
N SER A 92 17.87 -8.00 31.67
CA SER A 92 18.20 -7.21 32.87
C SER A 92 18.13 -5.70 32.66
N GLN A 93 17.83 -5.22 31.45
CA GLN A 93 17.74 -3.80 31.14
C GLN A 93 16.28 -3.35 31.16
N SER A 94 16.04 -2.16 31.71
CA SER A 94 14.71 -1.54 31.70
C SER A 94 14.85 -0.09 31.27
N VAL A 95 13.97 0.34 30.38
CA VAL A 95 13.90 1.71 29.84
C VAL A 95 12.46 2.18 29.88
N VAL A 96 12.27 3.50 29.90
CA VAL A 96 10.93 4.12 29.89
C VAL A 96 10.84 5.00 28.65
N SER A 97 9.72 4.92 27.92
CA SER A 97 9.49 5.79 26.77
C SER A 97 9.32 7.25 27.19
N ALA A 98 9.96 8.15 26.45
CA ALA A 98 9.81 9.59 26.63
C ALA A 98 8.43 10.06 26.14
N ALA A 99 8.09 11.34 26.37
CA ALA A 99 6.80 11.91 26.00
C ALA A 99 6.48 11.84 24.48
N ASP A 100 7.52 11.84 23.64
CA ASP A 100 7.44 11.63 22.19
C ASP A 100 7.32 10.15 21.79
N GLY A 101 7.27 9.25 22.79
CA GLY A 101 7.23 7.81 22.64
C GLY A 101 8.60 7.17 22.43
N SER A 102 9.67 7.95 22.26
CA SER A 102 10.99 7.40 21.95
C SER A 102 11.58 6.61 23.14
N PHE A 103 12.26 5.51 22.84
CA PHE A 103 13.04 4.76 23.81
C PHE A 103 14.33 4.23 23.20
N PHE A 104 15.32 3.97 24.06
CA PHE A 104 16.64 3.56 23.63
C PHE A 104 17.25 2.55 24.60
N PHE A 105 17.56 1.35 24.11
CA PHE A 105 18.42 0.40 24.82
C PHE A 105 19.87 0.61 24.34
N PRO A 106 20.76 1.12 25.20
CA PRO A 106 22.14 1.46 24.81
C PRO A 106 23.02 0.25 24.54
N ALA A 107 22.68 -0.91 25.12
CA ALA A 107 23.56 -2.06 25.16
C ALA A 107 22.76 -3.37 25.15
N ALA A 108 21.79 -3.49 24.23
CA ALA A 108 20.98 -4.70 24.15
C ALA A 108 21.86 -5.86 23.65
N LYS A 109 21.88 -6.98 24.37
CA LYS A 109 22.71 -8.13 23.99
C LYS A 109 22.19 -8.74 22.70
N ARG A 110 23.07 -8.93 21.71
CA ARG A 110 22.73 -9.63 20.47
C ARG A 110 22.31 -11.08 20.75
N GLY A 111 21.32 -11.56 19.98
CA GLY A 111 20.75 -12.88 20.15
C GLY A 111 19.23 -12.87 20.23
N ARG A 112 18.66 -14.07 20.38
CA ARG A 112 17.30 -14.23 20.87
C ARG A 112 17.26 -13.76 22.33
N SER A 113 16.76 -12.56 22.55
CA SER A 113 16.57 -12.02 23.88
C SER A 113 15.40 -12.74 24.55
N THR A 114 15.63 -13.14 25.80
CA THR A 114 14.58 -13.65 26.68
C THR A 114 13.63 -12.51 27.05
N LYS A 115 12.35 -12.72 26.72
CA LYS A 115 11.14 -11.98 27.11
C LYS A 115 11.27 -10.45 27.15
N LEU A 116 10.58 -9.76 26.23
CA LEU A 116 10.30 -8.33 26.38
C LEU A 116 9.01 -8.17 27.18
N LEU A 117 9.11 -7.58 28.36
CA LEU A 117 7.98 -7.23 29.21
C LEU A 117 7.62 -5.75 29.00
N LEU A 118 6.35 -5.46 28.81
CA LEU A 118 5.79 -4.12 28.72
C LEU A 118 4.91 -3.82 29.92
N GLU A 119 5.22 -2.74 30.63
CA GLU A 119 4.45 -2.28 31.79
C GLU A 119 3.99 -0.83 31.57
N LEU A 120 2.72 -0.55 31.83
CA LEU A 120 2.16 0.80 31.78
C LEU A 120 1.49 1.10 33.11
N ALA A 121 1.85 2.22 33.74
CA ALA A 121 1.37 2.59 35.07
C ALA A 121 1.58 1.52 36.17
N GLY A 122 2.54 0.61 35.99
CA GLY A 122 2.86 -0.48 36.92
C GLY A 122 2.13 -1.79 36.66
N ASP A 123 1.21 -1.83 35.70
CA ASP A 123 0.52 -3.06 35.28
C ASP A 123 1.22 -3.70 34.07
N GLU A 124 1.32 -5.03 34.08
CA GLU A 124 1.79 -5.80 32.92
C GLU A 124 0.77 -5.69 31.78
N VAL A 125 1.19 -5.12 30.66
CA VAL A 125 0.36 -4.94 29.45
C VAL A 125 0.58 -6.06 28.45
N ALA A 126 1.83 -6.50 28.28
CA ALA A 126 2.18 -7.54 27.32
C ALA A 126 3.55 -8.16 27.60
N VAL A 127 3.72 -9.39 27.14
CA VAL A 127 4.98 -10.14 27.20
C VAL A 127 5.23 -10.77 25.84
N PHE A 128 6.28 -10.32 25.16
CA PHE A 128 6.71 -10.92 23.91
C PHE A 128 7.85 -11.89 24.15
N GLU A 129 7.62 -13.16 23.82
CA GLU A 129 8.67 -14.18 23.86
C GLU A 129 9.48 -14.23 22.57
N GLY A 130 10.77 -14.55 22.66
CA GLY A 130 11.64 -14.73 21.50
C GLY A 130 11.93 -13.46 20.70
N VAL A 131 11.98 -12.30 21.38
CA VAL A 131 12.33 -11.01 20.80
C VAL A 131 13.77 -11.03 20.28
N LEU A 132 14.00 -10.53 19.08
CA LEU A 132 15.28 -10.63 18.38
C LEU A 132 16.00 -9.30 18.45
N VAL A 133 17.13 -9.31 19.15
CA VAL A 133 18.10 -8.21 19.16
C VAL A 133 19.18 -8.56 18.14
N GLY A 134 18.80 -8.58 16.86
CA GLY A 134 19.74 -8.77 15.76
C GLY A 134 19.99 -10.24 15.45
N ASP A 135 21.26 -10.66 15.49
CA ASP A 135 21.70 -11.98 15.03
C ASP A 135 20.98 -13.11 15.80
N ASP A 136 20.44 -14.11 15.12
CA ASP A 136 20.04 -15.38 15.72
C ASP A 136 21.14 -16.44 15.48
N PRO A 137 21.92 -16.82 16.50
CA PRO A 137 22.93 -17.88 16.35
C PRO A 137 22.33 -19.25 15.99
N GLY A 138 21.01 -19.47 16.16
CA GLY A 138 20.29 -20.68 15.78
C GLY A 138 19.80 -20.72 14.32
N ALA A 139 19.85 -19.60 13.58
CA ALA A 139 19.41 -19.56 12.19
C ALA A 139 20.38 -20.29 11.23
N ILE A 140 21.63 -20.51 11.65
CA ILE A 140 22.63 -21.30 10.90
C ILE A 140 22.29 -22.80 11.08
N GLY A 141 21.29 -23.27 10.34
CA GLY A 141 20.84 -24.67 10.39
C GLY A 141 19.33 -24.88 10.38
N ALA A 142 18.53 -23.81 10.50
CA ALA A 142 17.07 -23.85 10.52
C ALA A 142 16.45 -23.97 9.11
N ARG A 143 16.94 -24.92 8.30
CA ARG A 143 16.47 -25.17 6.92
C ARG A 143 14.96 -25.42 6.89
N GLY A 144 14.20 -24.56 6.22
CA GLY A 144 12.76 -24.69 6.04
C GLY A 144 11.89 -23.97 7.08
N SER A 145 12.45 -23.07 7.89
CA SER A 145 11.68 -22.27 8.86
C SER A 145 11.55 -20.80 8.44
N ALA A 146 10.50 -20.13 8.92
CA ALA A 146 10.27 -18.69 8.75
C ALA A 146 11.46 -17.80 9.17
N LEU A 147 12.31 -18.32 10.06
CA LEU A 147 13.48 -17.63 10.60
C LEU A 147 14.61 -17.48 9.55
N GLU A 148 14.58 -18.23 8.44
CA GLU A 148 15.54 -18.07 7.34
C GLU A 148 15.37 -16.74 6.59
N LEU A 149 14.19 -16.13 6.67
CA LEU A 149 13.91 -14.83 6.05
C LEU A 149 14.56 -13.66 6.81
N LEU A 150 15.12 -13.93 7.99
CA LEU A 150 15.74 -12.92 8.83
C LEU A 150 17.17 -12.61 8.36
N PRO A 151 17.55 -11.33 8.23
CA PRO A 151 18.92 -10.99 7.88
C PRO A 151 19.87 -11.46 8.99
N SER A 152 20.93 -12.15 8.60
CA SER A 152 21.90 -12.73 9.53
C SER A 152 22.71 -11.69 10.33
N ARG A 153 22.75 -10.43 9.86
CA ARG A 153 23.43 -9.29 10.49
C ARG A 153 22.74 -7.94 10.20
N PRO A 154 21.67 -7.56 10.90
CA PRO A 154 21.08 -6.25 10.72
C PRO A 154 22.01 -5.15 11.24
N ALA A 155 22.25 -4.12 10.42
CA ALA A 155 23.09 -2.97 10.79
C ALA A 155 22.40 -2.06 11.82
N ARG A 156 21.07 -2.04 11.84
CA ARG A 156 20.23 -1.27 12.76
C ARG A 156 18.89 -1.99 12.94
N ILE A 157 18.32 -1.87 14.13
CA ILE A 157 16.98 -2.37 14.43
C ILE A 157 16.15 -1.20 14.94
N ASN A 158 15.02 -0.97 14.29
CA ASN A 158 14.03 0.00 14.73
C ASN A 158 12.82 -0.77 15.27
N TRP A 159 12.47 -0.52 16.53
CA TRP A 159 11.30 -1.12 17.15
C TRP A 159 10.12 -0.15 17.16
N THR A 160 8.94 -0.66 16.83
CA THR A 160 7.69 0.04 17.13
C THR A 160 6.89 -0.84 18.08
N VAL A 161 6.56 -0.31 19.25
CA VAL A 161 5.76 -0.99 20.26
C VAL A 161 4.41 -0.30 20.35
N GLN A 162 3.35 -1.06 20.18
CA GLN A 162 1.99 -0.57 20.24
C GLN A 162 1.19 -1.28 21.30
N VAL A 163 0.49 -0.48 22.08
CA VAL A 163 -0.42 -0.95 23.12
C VAL A 163 -1.74 -0.18 23.03
N SER A 164 -2.80 -0.76 23.58
CA SER A 164 -4.05 -0.03 23.77
C SER A 164 -3.88 1.03 24.86
N ARG A 165 -4.42 2.23 24.63
CA ARG A 165 -4.33 3.37 25.57
C ARG A 165 -4.88 3.06 26.98
N ASP A 166 -5.81 2.12 27.07
CA ASP A 166 -6.42 1.68 28.33
C ASP A 166 -5.60 0.59 29.06
N GLY A 167 -4.44 0.15 28.54
CA GLY A 167 -3.61 -0.94 29.11
C GLY A 167 -4.26 -2.34 29.06
N ALA A 168 -5.59 -2.39 29.12
CA ALA A 168 -6.42 -3.52 28.73
C ALA A 168 -6.80 -3.37 27.26
N GLY A 169 -6.63 -4.42 26.45
CA GLY A 169 -7.22 -4.49 25.12
C GLY A 169 -8.68 -4.05 25.19
N GLU A 170 -9.11 -3.23 24.23
CA GLU A 170 -10.45 -2.62 24.10
C GLU A 170 -11.38 -2.86 25.29
N LYS A 171 -11.63 -1.82 26.09
CA LYS A 171 -12.79 -1.80 26.97
C LYS A 171 -13.98 -2.34 26.19
N LYS A 172 -14.44 -3.51 26.65
CA LYS A 172 -15.69 -4.17 26.30
C LYS A 172 -16.67 -3.13 25.78
N ARG A 173 -17.10 -3.26 24.52
CA ARG A 173 -18.46 -2.86 24.19
C ARG A 173 -19.37 -3.73 25.04
N GLU A 174 -19.65 -3.26 26.25
CA GLU A 174 -20.72 -3.78 27.10
C GLU A 174 -22.02 -3.58 26.33
N GLY A 175 -22.39 -4.63 25.61
CA GLY A 175 -23.47 -4.66 24.64
C GLY A 175 -23.57 -6.02 23.95
N SER A 176 -22.47 -6.77 23.78
CA SER A 176 -22.55 -8.17 23.35
C SER A 176 -22.78 -9.09 24.54
N ARG A 177 -23.84 -9.90 24.42
CA ARG A 177 -24.23 -10.91 25.40
C ARG A 177 -23.03 -11.82 25.72
N GLY A 178 -22.80 -12.09 26.99
CA GLY A 178 -21.76 -13.03 27.42
C GLY A 178 -21.94 -14.40 26.75
N GLY A 179 -20.99 -14.79 25.89
CA GLY A 179 -21.02 -16.05 25.14
C GLY A 179 -20.52 -15.95 23.70
N GLU A 180 -20.45 -14.75 23.11
CA GLU A 180 -20.06 -14.60 21.70
C GLU A 180 -18.55 -14.83 21.49
N ILE A 181 -18.21 -15.65 20.49
CA ILE A 181 -16.83 -15.92 20.06
C ILE A 181 -16.23 -14.63 19.52
N SER A 182 -14.98 -14.33 19.89
CA SER A 182 -14.34 -13.05 19.55
C SER A 182 -12.83 -13.20 19.49
N ILE A 183 -12.18 -12.48 18.57
CA ILE A 183 -10.73 -12.25 18.58
C ILE A 183 -10.49 -10.81 19.05
N GLY A 184 -9.65 -10.65 20.07
CA GLY A 184 -9.17 -9.37 20.55
C GLY A 184 -7.68 -9.23 20.24
N LEU A 185 -7.32 -8.15 19.57
CA LEU A 185 -5.93 -7.73 19.43
C LEU A 185 -5.52 -7.03 20.74
N GLY A 186 -4.28 -7.19 21.18
CA GLY A 186 -3.72 -6.57 22.39
C GLY A 186 -2.57 -5.64 22.04
N ALA A 187 -1.34 -6.08 22.32
CA ALA A 187 -0.11 -5.37 21.99
C ALA A 187 0.52 -5.88 20.69
N VAL A 188 1.25 -5.01 20.00
CA VAL A 188 2.00 -5.33 18.79
C VAL A 188 3.44 -4.84 18.94
N LEU A 189 4.39 -5.70 18.60
CA LEU A 189 5.81 -5.38 18.51
C LEU A 189 6.24 -5.54 17.04
N VAL A 190 6.69 -4.46 16.43
CA VAL A 190 7.29 -4.43 15.10
C VAL A 190 8.80 -4.33 15.25
N GLU A 191 9.52 -5.28 14.69
CA GLU A 191 10.97 -5.34 14.62
C GLU A 191 11.40 -5.10 13.17
N GLY A 192 11.84 -3.88 12.84
CA GLY A 192 12.29 -3.52 11.49
C GLY A 192 13.81 -3.57 11.35
N TRP A 193 14.31 -4.27 10.33
CA TRP A 193 15.74 -4.49 10.04
C TRP A 193 16.22 -3.81 8.74
N GLY A 194 15.39 -2.96 8.15
CA GLY A 194 15.68 -2.24 6.90
C GLY A 194 15.36 -3.04 5.63
N THR A 195 15.78 -4.30 5.55
CA THR A 195 15.50 -5.20 4.41
C THR A 195 14.48 -6.28 4.76
N GLY A 196 13.66 -6.09 5.78
CA GLY A 196 12.76 -7.10 6.31
C GLY A 196 12.39 -6.78 7.75
N GLY A 197 11.52 -7.59 8.32
CA GLY A 197 11.01 -7.33 9.66
C GLY A 197 10.14 -8.46 10.19
N ARG A 198 9.79 -8.34 11.47
CA ARG A 198 8.87 -9.26 12.13
C ARG A 198 7.86 -8.45 12.93
N ILE A 199 6.61 -8.86 12.85
CA ILE A 199 5.53 -8.29 13.65
C ILE A 199 5.04 -9.39 14.58
N SER A 200 5.26 -9.20 15.87
CA SER A 200 4.72 -10.05 16.93
C SER A 200 3.45 -9.41 17.46
N VAL A 201 2.39 -10.20 17.56
CA VAL A 201 1.06 -9.74 17.97
C VAL A 201 0.61 -10.58 19.14
N GLN A 202 0.25 -9.95 20.24
CA GLN A 202 -0.37 -10.61 21.38
C GLN A 202 -1.84 -10.22 21.43
N GLY A 203 -2.71 -11.20 21.70
CA GLY A 203 -4.14 -10.96 21.81
C GLY A 203 -4.83 -11.93 22.75
N THR A 204 -6.12 -11.64 22.97
CA THR A 204 -7.03 -12.50 23.74
C THR A 204 -8.15 -12.98 22.84
N THR A 205 -8.75 -14.11 23.16
CA THR A 205 -9.83 -14.67 22.35
C THR A 205 -10.77 -15.51 23.21
N ARG A 206 -11.99 -15.67 22.71
CA ARG A 206 -12.98 -16.64 23.23
C ARG A 206 -13.09 -17.89 22.36
N LEU A 207 -12.20 -18.04 21.38
CA LEU A 207 -12.07 -19.27 20.61
C LEU A 207 -11.62 -20.43 21.52
N PRO A 208 -11.99 -21.68 21.17
CA PRO A 208 -11.53 -22.86 21.88
C PRO A 208 -9.99 -22.98 21.91
N PRO A 209 -9.42 -23.56 22.98
CA PRO A 209 -8.01 -23.92 23.00
C PRO A 209 -7.68 -24.85 21.83
N GLY A 210 -6.55 -24.59 21.16
CA GLY A 210 -6.13 -25.33 19.97
C GLY A 210 -6.53 -24.68 18.63
N ALA A 211 -7.44 -23.71 18.62
CA ALA A 211 -7.81 -22.98 17.40
C ALA A 211 -6.62 -22.19 16.83
N GLY A 212 -6.50 -22.13 15.50
CA GLY A 212 -5.48 -21.37 14.79
C GLY A 212 -5.96 -19.96 14.41
N ILE A 213 -5.21 -18.95 14.85
CA ILE A 213 -5.43 -17.55 14.46
C ILE A 213 -4.36 -17.15 13.43
N TYR A 214 -4.81 -16.76 12.24
CA TYR A 214 -3.94 -16.31 11.16
C TYR A 214 -3.85 -14.79 11.18
N SER A 215 -2.63 -14.26 11.14
CA SER A 215 -2.39 -12.81 11.11
C SER A 215 -1.82 -12.41 9.76
N HIS A 216 -2.26 -11.27 9.24
CA HIS A 216 -1.69 -10.67 8.04
C HIS A 216 -1.68 -9.15 8.12
N LEU A 217 -0.77 -8.56 7.37
CA LEU A 217 -0.63 -7.12 7.26
C LEU A 217 -1.16 -6.67 5.91
N SER A 218 -1.95 -5.61 5.93
CA SER A 218 -2.50 -4.94 4.76
C SER A 218 -2.05 -3.49 4.74
N PHE A 219 -1.80 -2.98 3.54
CA PHE A 219 -1.52 -1.56 3.29
C PHE A 219 -2.42 -1.12 2.13
N ASP A 220 -3.19 -0.07 2.35
CA ASP A 220 -4.15 0.46 1.35
C ASP A 220 -5.09 -0.62 0.78
N GLY A 221 -5.57 -1.52 1.65
CA GLY A 221 -6.46 -2.63 1.28
C GLY A 221 -5.78 -3.83 0.59
N PHE A 222 -4.47 -3.76 0.30
CA PHE A 222 -3.72 -4.88 -0.26
C PHE A 222 -2.93 -5.62 0.81
N ARG A 223 -3.03 -6.95 0.83
CA ARG A 223 -2.20 -7.78 1.71
C ARG A 223 -0.74 -7.68 1.30
N VAL A 224 0.10 -7.22 2.23
CA VAL A 224 1.55 -7.03 2.01
C VAL A 224 2.40 -8.08 2.72
N ALA A 225 1.90 -8.66 3.81
CA ALA A 225 2.59 -9.73 4.54
C ALA A 225 1.60 -10.68 5.21
N GLY A 226 2.07 -11.87 5.57
CA GLY A 226 1.26 -12.91 6.22
C GLY A 226 2.06 -13.71 7.24
N CYS A 227 1.35 -14.31 8.19
CA CYS A 227 1.91 -15.37 9.01
C CYS A 227 2.20 -16.61 8.14
N LEU A 228 3.28 -17.31 8.47
CA LEU A 228 3.60 -18.60 7.87
C LEU A 228 2.89 -19.74 8.61
N ASP A 229 2.82 -19.63 9.94
CA ASP A 229 2.14 -20.56 10.82
C ASP A 229 1.01 -19.85 11.60
N PRO A 230 -0.11 -20.55 11.89
CA PRO A 230 -1.15 -20.00 12.75
C PRO A 230 -0.69 -19.87 14.20
N ALA A 231 -1.20 -18.86 14.89
CA ALA A 231 -1.06 -18.73 16.34
C ALA A 231 -2.07 -19.65 17.03
N ILE A 232 -1.59 -20.60 17.83
CA ILE A 232 -2.46 -21.54 18.54
C ILE A 232 -2.99 -20.90 19.82
N VAL A 233 -4.31 -20.96 20.00
CA VAL A 233 -5.00 -20.44 21.18
C VAL A 233 -4.68 -21.30 22.42
N SER A 234 -4.23 -20.65 23.48
CA SER A 234 -3.91 -21.31 24.75
C SER A 234 -5.17 -21.68 25.55
N GLY A 235 -4.98 -22.52 26.58
CA GLY A 235 -6.06 -22.88 27.52
C GLY A 235 -6.67 -21.69 28.28
N THR A 236 -5.98 -20.55 28.35
CA THR A 236 -6.44 -19.32 29.00
C THR A 236 -7.04 -18.31 28.02
N GLY A 237 -7.20 -18.67 26.74
CA GLY A 237 -7.71 -17.78 25.70
C GLY A 237 -6.70 -16.72 25.25
N GLN A 238 -5.40 -16.94 25.48
CA GLN A 238 -4.32 -16.07 25.01
C GLN A 238 -3.76 -16.63 23.71
N TRP A 239 -3.27 -15.75 22.83
CA TRP A 239 -2.58 -16.15 21.62
C TRP A 239 -1.45 -15.16 21.28
N GLN A 240 -0.39 -15.67 20.65
CA GLN A 240 0.69 -14.85 20.14
C GLN A 240 1.00 -15.25 18.69
N GLY A 241 0.72 -14.33 17.76
CA GLY A 241 0.97 -14.51 16.33
C GLY A 241 2.24 -13.80 15.88
N THR A 242 2.80 -14.29 14.77
CA THR A 242 3.96 -13.68 14.13
C THR A 242 3.70 -13.51 12.64
N VAL A 243 3.90 -12.30 12.13
CA VAL A 243 3.88 -11.98 10.70
C VAL A 243 5.30 -11.64 10.27
N PHE A 244 5.77 -12.26 9.20
CA PHE A 244 7.11 -12.01 8.65
C PHE A 244 7.02 -11.02 7.50
N LEU A 245 7.81 -9.96 7.59
CA LEU A 245 7.99 -8.99 6.51
C LEU A 245 9.17 -9.48 5.68
N SER A 246 8.85 -10.10 4.54
CA SER A 246 9.86 -10.58 3.59
C SER A 246 10.69 -9.41 3.06
N PRO A 247 12.00 -9.61 2.80
CA PRO A 247 12.84 -8.65 2.11
C PRO A 247 12.33 -8.25 0.72
N ASP A 248 11.65 -9.18 0.07
CA ASP A 248 11.09 -9.00 -1.26
C ASP A 248 9.73 -8.29 -1.22
N HIS A 249 9.09 -8.26 -0.05
CA HIS A 249 7.79 -7.63 0.18
C HIS A 249 7.95 -6.23 0.79
N ARG A 250 7.19 -5.29 0.23
CA ARG A 250 7.32 -3.87 0.50
C ARG A 250 6.59 -3.50 1.79
N TRP A 251 7.31 -3.02 2.79
CA TRP A 251 6.75 -2.38 3.97
C TRP A 251 7.34 -0.99 4.10
N TYR A 252 6.50 0.00 4.34
CA TYR A 252 6.87 1.42 4.35
C TYR A 252 6.77 1.99 5.75
N SER A 253 7.42 3.13 6.00
CA SER A 253 7.11 3.90 7.20
C SER A 253 5.69 4.46 7.08
N GLY A 254 4.82 4.12 8.02
CA GLY A 254 3.42 4.55 8.01
C GLY A 254 2.45 3.59 8.69
N SER A 255 1.19 3.99 8.71
CA SER A 255 0.09 3.20 9.25
C SER A 255 -0.31 2.07 8.29
N HIS A 256 -0.31 0.86 8.81
CA HIS A 256 -0.76 -0.37 8.16
C HIS A 256 -1.97 -0.91 8.91
N GLU A 257 -2.68 -1.85 8.32
CA GLU A 257 -3.77 -2.57 8.97
C GLU A 257 -3.34 -4.00 9.24
N LEU A 258 -3.29 -4.37 10.52
CA LEU A 258 -3.05 -5.73 10.95
C LEU A 258 -4.39 -6.41 11.16
N ILE A 259 -4.60 -7.53 10.47
CA ILE A 259 -5.83 -8.30 10.53
C ILE A 259 -5.49 -9.69 11.09
N ALA A 260 -6.20 -10.09 12.14
CA ALA A 260 -6.16 -11.44 12.69
C ALA A 260 -7.51 -12.11 12.44
N SER A 261 -7.50 -13.30 11.84
CA SER A 261 -8.72 -14.04 11.55
C SER A 261 -8.64 -15.52 11.89
N PHE A 262 -9.82 -16.07 12.16
CA PHE A 262 -10.07 -17.48 12.36
C PHE A 262 -11.11 -17.92 11.32
N ASN A 263 -10.87 -19.06 10.68
CA ASN A 263 -11.80 -19.63 9.73
C ASN A 263 -11.93 -21.14 9.98
N VAL A 264 -13.15 -21.56 10.32
CA VAL A 264 -13.50 -22.94 10.63
C VAL A 264 -13.15 -23.91 9.49
N VAL A 265 -13.15 -23.47 8.23
CA VAL A 265 -12.88 -24.32 7.06
C VAL A 265 -11.40 -24.73 6.95
N VAL A 266 -10.50 -23.99 7.60
CA VAL A 266 -9.05 -24.25 7.57
C VAL A 266 -8.63 -25.21 8.68
N GLU A 267 -9.45 -25.36 9.71
CA GLU A 267 -9.16 -26.18 10.89
C GLU A 267 -9.41 -27.67 10.65
N ASP A 268 -8.85 -28.52 11.52
CA ASP A 268 -9.08 -29.97 11.47
C ASP A 268 -10.56 -30.29 11.76
N PRO A 269 -11.28 -30.98 10.83
CA PRO A 269 -12.66 -31.42 11.04
C PRO A 269 -12.90 -32.15 12.36
N GLN A 270 -11.93 -32.93 12.85
CA GLN A 270 -12.08 -33.67 14.11
C GLN A 270 -12.09 -32.71 15.31
N MET A 271 -11.22 -31.70 15.32
CA MET A 271 -11.18 -30.68 16.38
C MET A 271 -12.46 -29.84 16.39
N ILE A 272 -12.97 -29.48 15.20
CA ILE A 272 -14.22 -28.73 15.07
C ILE A 272 -15.39 -29.51 15.71
N LEU A 273 -15.51 -30.81 15.42
CA LEU A 273 -16.54 -31.66 16.02
C LEU A 273 -16.43 -31.73 17.55
N GLU A 274 -15.21 -31.73 18.09
CA GLU A 274 -14.99 -31.70 19.53
C GLU A 274 -15.35 -30.36 20.17
N TRP A 275 -15.08 -29.26 19.49
CA TRP A 275 -15.44 -27.92 19.95
C TRP A 275 -16.95 -27.69 19.88
N GLU A 276 -17.61 -28.09 18.79
CA GLU A 276 -19.06 -28.00 18.63
C GLU A 276 -19.81 -28.83 19.69
N LYS A 277 -19.28 -29.99 20.12
CA LYS A 277 -19.84 -30.74 21.26
C LYS A 277 -19.86 -29.94 22.57
N LYS A 278 -18.93 -29.00 22.75
CA LYS A 278 -18.82 -28.17 23.96
C LYS A 278 -19.57 -26.84 23.84
N LEU A 279 -19.58 -26.25 22.65
CA LEU A 279 -20.16 -24.93 22.38
C LEU A 279 -21.63 -24.99 21.94
N GLY A 280 -22.07 -26.13 21.41
CA GLY A 280 -23.34 -26.29 20.70
C GLY A 280 -23.10 -26.58 19.22
N GLU A 281 -23.86 -27.53 18.66
CA GLU A 281 -23.78 -27.91 17.25
C GLU A 281 -24.05 -26.70 16.35
N GLY A 282 -23.20 -26.46 15.35
CA GLY A 282 -23.29 -25.33 14.43
C GLY A 282 -22.74 -23.99 14.94
N ALA A 283 -22.36 -23.87 16.21
CA ALA A 283 -21.95 -22.58 16.81
C ALA A 283 -20.74 -21.93 16.11
N LEU A 284 -19.79 -22.73 15.60
CA LEU A 284 -18.61 -22.23 14.86
C LEU A 284 -18.91 -21.98 13.38
N GLN A 285 -19.81 -22.76 12.78
CA GLN A 285 -20.19 -22.61 11.37
C GLN A 285 -21.06 -21.36 11.17
N ASP A 286 -21.97 -21.10 12.10
CA ASP A 286 -22.83 -19.90 12.10
C ASP A 286 -22.04 -18.61 12.32
N ALA A 287 -20.89 -18.69 13.01
CA ALA A 287 -20.00 -17.55 13.24
C ALA A 287 -19.20 -17.14 11.99
N GLY A 288 -19.08 -18.01 10.99
CA GLY A 288 -18.35 -17.72 9.74
C GLY A 288 -16.84 -17.44 9.96
N GLU A 289 -16.31 -16.48 9.20
CA GLU A 289 -14.97 -15.94 9.46
C GLU A 289 -15.05 -14.90 10.58
N ILE A 290 -14.26 -15.12 11.62
CA ILE A 290 -14.15 -14.21 12.75
C ILE A 290 -12.85 -13.45 12.57
N SER A 291 -12.92 -12.14 12.45
CA SER A 291 -11.74 -11.30 12.28
C SER A 291 -11.74 -10.10 13.22
N ALA A 292 -10.54 -9.65 13.55
CA ALA A 292 -10.27 -8.41 14.24
C ALA A 292 -9.17 -7.67 13.48
N GLN A 293 -9.28 -6.34 13.44
CA GLN A 293 -8.30 -5.49 12.78
C GLN A 293 -7.85 -4.37 13.70
N CYS A 294 -6.58 -3.97 13.59
CA CYS A 294 -6.07 -2.77 14.23
C CYS A 294 -5.07 -2.04 13.33
N GLY A 295 -5.01 -0.72 13.50
CA GLY A 295 -3.97 0.08 12.87
C GLY A 295 -2.62 -0.18 13.54
N VAL A 296 -1.63 -0.56 12.74
CA VAL A 296 -0.24 -0.77 13.15
C VAL A 296 0.68 0.20 12.42
N PHE A 297 1.31 1.09 13.16
CA PHE A 297 2.40 1.91 12.64
C PHE A 297 3.68 1.08 12.47
N ILE A 298 4.35 1.23 11.33
CA ILE A 298 5.65 0.63 11.03
C ILE A 298 6.63 1.75 10.77
N GLY A 299 7.84 1.68 11.32
CA GLY A 299 8.91 2.65 11.08
C GLY A 299 8.87 3.87 12.02
N ASP A 300 9.34 5.02 11.52
CA ASP A 300 9.41 6.28 12.26
C ASP A 300 8.34 7.27 11.77
N PRO A 301 7.40 7.72 12.64
CA PRO A 301 6.38 8.69 12.27
C PRO A 301 6.91 10.02 11.77
N GLU A 302 8.04 10.52 12.28
CA GLU A 302 8.59 11.79 11.79
C GLU A 302 9.15 11.65 10.38
N VAL A 303 9.76 10.51 10.08
CA VAL A 303 10.23 10.19 8.73
C VAL A 303 9.03 10.00 7.79
N ALA A 304 8.00 9.28 8.24
CA ALA A 304 6.77 9.11 7.46
C ALA A 304 6.08 10.46 7.21
N GLU A 305 5.87 11.29 8.23
CA GLU A 305 5.24 12.60 8.11
C GLU A 305 6.02 13.53 7.17
N LYS A 306 7.36 13.49 7.25
CA LYS A 306 8.21 14.25 6.34
C LYS A 306 8.10 13.76 4.90
N GLU A 307 8.17 12.44 4.67
CA GLU A 307 7.96 11.85 3.35
C GLU A 307 6.57 12.21 2.79
N ASP A 308 5.54 12.10 3.61
CA ASP A 308 4.14 12.35 3.26
C ASP A 308 3.95 13.83 2.91
N SER A 309 4.51 14.75 3.72
CA SER A 309 4.47 16.19 3.49
C SER A 309 5.21 16.59 2.21
N GLU A 310 6.39 16.01 1.95
CA GLU A 310 7.16 16.28 0.73
C GLU A 310 6.40 15.83 -0.53
N VAL A 311 5.80 14.65 -0.50
CA VAL A 311 5.01 14.10 -1.62
C VAL A 311 3.71 14.87 -1.81
N GLN A 312 3.03 15.25 -0.73
CA GLN A 312 1.81 16.06 -0.80
C GLN A 312 2.08 17.46 -1.36
N ALA A 313 3.14 18.15 -0.90
CA ALA A 313 3.52 19.45 -1.44
C ALA A 313 3.88 19.37 -2.93
N TYR A 314 4.56 18.31 -3.33
CA TYR A 314 4.86 18.01 -4.72
C TYR A 314 3.58 17.76 -5.56
N ALA A 315 2.69 16.91 -5.07
CA ALA A 315 1.43 16.59 -5.75
C ALA A 315 0.56 17.84 -5.91
N LEU A 316 0.44 18.67 -4.87
CA LEU A 316 -0.30 19.93 -4.90
C LEU A 316 0.27 20.89 -5.97
N ARG A 317 1.60 21.05 -6.03
CA ARG A 317 2.25 21.86 -7.08
C ARG A 317 1.90 21.34 -8.48
N MET A 318 2.03 20.04 -8.69
CA MET A 318 1.77 19.41 -9.99
C MET A 318 0.30 19.52 -10.41
N VAL A 319 -0.63 19.29 -9.49
CA VAL A 319 -2.08 19.42 -9.74
C VAL A 319 -2.43 20.88 -10.09
N ASN A 320 -1.89 21.86 -9.37
CA ASN A 320 -2.13 23.27 -9.66
C ASN A 320 -1.56 23.69 -11.03
N ALA A 321 -0.36 23.22 -11.37
CA ALA A 321 0.23 23.47 -12.68
C ALA A 321 -0.60 22.82 -13.79
N ALA A 322 -0.99 21.55 -13.63
CA ALA A 322 -1.84 20.82 -14.56
C ALA A 322 -3.19 21.54 -14.78
N ARG A 323 -3.81 22.02 -13.69
CA ARG A 323 -5.04 22.82 -13.74
C ARG A 323 -4.87 24.08 -14.58
N GLY A 324 -3.77 24.81 -14.38
CA GLY A 324 -3.41 25.97 -15.20
C GLY A 324 -3.33 25.66 -16.69
N TYR A 325 -2.69 24.55 -17.07
CA TYR A 325 -2.61 24.12 -18.48
C TYR A 325 -3.98 23.74 -19.06
N ARG A 326 -4.79 22.96 -18.32
CA ARG A 326 -6.14 22.56 -18.74
C ARG A 326 -7.03 23.79 -18.95
N ASP A 327 -7.07 24.67 -17.96
CA ASP A 327 -7.98 25.83 -17.95
C ASP A 327 -7.54 26.86 -18.99
N GLY A 328 -6.23 27.05 -19.18
CA GLY A 328 -5.68 27.89 -20.26
C GLY A 328 -6.07 27.38 -21.65
N LEU A 329 -5.92 26.07 -21.91
CA LEU A 329 -6.33 25.45 -23.17
C LEU A 329 -7.85 25.60 -23.40
N ARG A 330 -8.66 25.29 -22.39
CA ARG A 330 -10.12 25.40 -22.48
C ARG A 330 -10.56 26.84 -22.72
N SER A 331 -9.96 27.81 -22.02
CA SER A 331 -10.28 29.22 -22.21
C SER A 331 -10.03 29.69 -23.63
N ARG A 332 -8.94 29.22 -24.28
CA ARG A 332 -8.65 29.54 -25.68
C ARG A 332 -9.65 28.90 -26.65
N VAL A 333 -10.01 27.64 -26.41
CA VAL A 333 -11.04 26.96 -27.22
C VAL A 333 -12.40 27.63 -27.06
N ASP A 334 -12.78 28.02 -25.84
CA ASP A 334 -14.04 28.72 -25.58
C ASP A 334 -14.06 30.11 -26.22
N GLU A 335 -12.94 30.85 -26.22
CA GLU A 335 -12.78 32.10 -26.96
C GLU A 335 -13.03 31.90 -28.47
N ILE A 336 -12.38 30.90 -29.07
CA ILE A 336 -12.55 30.53 -30.48
C ILE A 336 -14.02 30.19 -30.79
N LEU A 337 -14.66 29.37 -29.95
CA LEU A 337 -16.04 28.93 -30.17
C LEU A 337 -17.07 30.04 -29.98
N ARG A 338 -16.82 30.98 -29.06
CA ARG A 338 -17.71 32.14 -28.84
C ARG A 338 -17.59 33.15 -29.97
N LEU A 339 -16.38 33.49 -30.39
CA LEU A 339 -16.14 34.49 -31.44
C LEU A 339 -16.39 33.95 -32.85
N GLY A 340 -16.14 32.67 -33.08
CA GLY A 340 -16.43 32.00 -34.36
C GLY A 340 -17.93 31.81 -34.66
N LYS A 341 -18.86 32.27 -33.80
CA LYS A 341 -20.32 32.26 -34.03
C LYS A 341 -20.86 33.55 -34.67
N GLY A 342 -20.00 34.53 -34.94
CA GLY A 342 -20.39 35.85 -35.42
C GLY A 342 -20.35 36.88 -34.29
N TRP A 343 -20.09 38.14 -34.66
CA TRP A 343 -19.86 39.26 -33.77
C TRP A 343 -21.05 39.57 -32.85
N ASP A 344 -20.84 39.49 -31.53
CA ASP A 344 -21.70 40.14 -30.54
C ASP A 344 -20.92 41.26 -29.84
N PRO A 345 -21.27 42.54 -30.06
CA PRO A 345 -20.64 43.70 -29.43
C PRO A 345 -20.60 43.65 -27.90
N ALA A 346 -21.52 42.94 -27.24
CA ALA A 346 -21.54 42.79 -25.79
C ALA A 346 -20.33 41.99 -25.28
N LEU A 347 -19.83 41.00 -26.04
CA LEU A 347 -18.66 40.18 -25.70
C LEU A 347 -17.34 40.97 -25.71
N LEU A 348 -17.26 42.06 -26.48
CA LEU A 348 -16.08 42.93 -26.58
C LEU A 348 -15.92 43.87 -25.38
N SER A 349 -17.01 44.29 -24.74
CA SER A 349 -16.95 45.17 -23.55
C SER A 349 -16.24 44.53 -22.35
N VAL A 350 -16.22 43.18 -22.30
CA VAL A 350 -15.53 42.38 -21.28
C VAL A 350 -14.03 42.17 -21.62
N ARG A 351 -13.62 42.44 -22.87
CA ARG A 351 -12.26 42.18 -23.39
C ARG A 351 -11.20 43.16 -22.84
N ASN A 352 -11.63 44.33 -22.36
CA ASN A 352 -10.77 45.34 -21.73
C ASN A 352 -10.66 45.19 -20.19
N GLY A 353 -11.31 44.19 -19.59
CA GLY A 353 -11.24 43.91 -18.16
C GLY A 353 -10.39 42.66 -17.86
N SER A 354 -9.21 42.89 -17.29
CA SER A 354 -8.44 41.93 -16.46
C SER A 354 -8.31 40.50 -17.00
N ARG A 355 -7.61 40.31 -18.14
CA ARG A 355 -7.04 39.00 -18.49
C ARG A 355 -5.59 38.92 -17.99
N PRO A 356 -5.12 37.77 -17.44
CA PRO A 356 -3.71 37.59 -17.09
C PRO A 356 -2.80 37.88 -18.29
N GLY A 357 -1.59 38.41 -18.07
CA GLY A 357 -0.70 38.95 -19.12
C GLY A 357 -0.16 37.97 -20.18
N TRP A 358 -0.77 36.79 -20.36
CA TRP A 358 -0.42 35.80 -21.39
C TRP A 358 -1.43 35.79 -22.56
N PHE A 359 -2.41 36.70 -22.54
CA PHE A 359 -3.56 36.75 -23.47
C PHE A 359 -3.50 37.87 -24.54
N HIS A 360 -2.31 38.41 -24.84
CA HIS A 360 -2.22 39.69 -25.56
C HIS A 360 -2.60 39.67 -27.05
N GLU A 361 -2.62 38.50 -27.71
CA GLU A 361 -3.03 38.37 -29.11
C GLU A 361 -4.30 37.53 -29.25
N SER A 362 -5.22 38.03 -30.08
CA SER A 362 -6.49 37.37 -30.37
C SER A 362 -6.28 36.26 -31.39
N LEU A 363 -6.86 35.08 -31.11
CA LEU A 363 -6.86 33.97 -32.08
C LEU A 363 -7.93 34.14 -33.16
N VAL A 364 -8.90 35.02 -32.91
CA VAL A 364 -9.97 35.38 -33.84
C VAL A 364 -9.92 36.88 -34.04
N ASP A 365 -9.73 37.30 -35.28
CA ASP A 365 -9.68 38.70 -35.67
C ASP A 365 -11.04 39.35 -35.49
N GLU A 366 -11.06 40.69 -35.58
CA GLU A 366 -12.30 41.44 -35.49
C GLU A 366 -13.32 40.84 -36.44
N ASP A 367 -13.02 40.66 -37.74
CA ASP A 367 -13.92 40.12 -38.78
C ASP A 367 -14.45 38.69 -38.58
N GLY A 368 -14.04 38.01 -37.51
CA GLY A 368 -14.41 36.62 -37.22
C GLY A 368 -13.49 35.59 -37.89
N GLY A 369 -12.44 36.06 -38.59
CA GLY A 369 -11.39 35.23 -39.17
C GLY A 369 -10.52 34.59 -38.08
N PHE A 370 -10.21 33.30 -38.22
CA PHE A 370 -9.34 32.59 -37.28
C PHE A 370 -7.90 32.59 -37.77
N SER A 371 -6.97 32.96 -36.89
CA SER A 371 -5.54 32.91 -37.18
C SER A 371 -4.95 31.56 -36.78
N GLU A 372 -4.85 30.65 -37.77
CA GLU A 372 -4.20 29.36 -37.56
C GLU A 372 -2.75 29.53 -37.09
N GLY A 373 -2.01 30.50 -37.64
CA GLY A 373 -0.64 30.80 -37.26
C GLY A 373 -0.50 31.10 -35.75
N LEU A 374 -1.36 31.97 -35.20
CA LEU A 374 -1.33 32.28 -33.77
C LEU A 374 -1.74 31.08 -32.89
N TRP A 375 -2.68 30.26 -33.37
CA TRP A 375 -3.03 29.00 -32.69
C TRP A 375 -1.86 28.02 -32.66
N ARG A 376 -1.12 27.91 -33.77
CA ARG A 376 0.10 27.09 -33.87
C ARG A 376 1.18 27.61 -32.95
N THR A 377 1.48 28.92 -32.96
CA THR A 377 2.48 29.53 -32.08
C THR A 377 2.12 29.29 -30.61
N TYR A 378 0.86 29.50 -30.22
CA TYR A 378 0.40 29.21 -28.86
C TYR A 378 0.62 27.74 -28.47
N LEU A 379 0.20 26.78 -29.30
CA LEU A 379 0.33 25.37 -28.97
C LEU A 379 1.77 24.88 -29.03
N ASP A 380 2.49 25.17 -30.10
CA ASP A 380 3.77 24.53 -30.41
C ASP A 380 4.98 25.23 -29.78
N GLU A 381 4.91 26.54 -29.53
CA GLU A 381 6.03 27.29 -28.96
C GLU A 381 5.88 27.55 -27.47
N GLN A 382 4.64 27.56 -26.96
CA GLN A 382 4.36 27.93 -25.57
C GLN A 382 3.74 26.78 -24.78
N TRP A 383 2.53 26.35 -25.16
CA TRP A 383 1.71 25.48 -24.31
C TRP A 383 2.22 24.03 -24.26
N ARG A 384 2.47 23.39 -25.41
CA ARG A 384 2.95 22.00 -25.46
C ARG A 384 4.37 21.86 -24.93
N PRO A 385 5.35 22.71 -25.29
CA PRO A 385 6.68 22.64 -24.70
C PRO A 385 6.64 22.78 -23.17
N GLY A 386 5.85 23.73 -22.65
CA GLY A 386 5.67 23.92 -21.22
C GLY A 386 5.11 22.68 -20.51
N LEU A 387 4.03 22.09 -21.04
CA LEU A 387 3.45 20.88 -20.46
C LEU A 387 4.39 19.67 -20.59
N SER A 388 5.16 19.59 -21.68
CA SER A 388 6.14 18.51 -21.90
C SER A 388 7.31 18.61 -20.92
N ALA A 389 7.75 19.84 -20.61
CA ALA A 389 8.74 20.08 -19.56
C ALA A 389 8.20 19.65 -18.18
N LEU A 390 6.93 19.91 -17.89
CA LEU A 390 6.29 19.46 -16.65
C LEU A 390 6.18 17.92 -16.56
N ILE A 391 5.84 17.24 -17.66
CA ILE A 391 5.85 15.77 -17.73
C ILE A 391 7.26 15.22 -17.51
N LYS A 392 8.27 15.86 -18.10
CA LYS A 392 9.67 15.47 -17.91
C LYS A 392 10.11 15.66 -16.46
N GLU A 393 9.79 16.80 -15.85
CA GLU A 393 10.01 17.06 -14.43
C GLU A 393 9.36 15.97 -13.57
N HIS A 394 8.14 15.54 -13.93
CA HIS A 394 7.47 14.48 -13.19
C HIS A 394 8.19 13.13 -13.25
N ARG A 395 8.62 12.73 -14.46
CA ARG A 395 9.30 11.45 -14.68
C ARG A 395 10.70 11.38 -14.08
N GLU A 396 11.40 12.51 -14.03
CA GLU A 396 12.81 12.57 -13.61
C GLU A 396 13.00 13.11 -12.19
N GLY A 397 12.01 13.83 -11.64
CA GLY A 397 12.18 14.67 -10.45
C GLY A 397 11.09 14.53 -9.39
N HIS A 398 10.34 13.42 -9.38
CA HIS A 398 9.45 13.12 -8.25
C HIS A 398 10.26 12.92 -6.95
N PRO A 399 9.82 13.45 -5.80
CA PRO A 399 10.57 13.34 -4.55
C PRO A 399 10.54 11.92 -3.97
N GLY A 400 11.53 11.65 -3.12
CA GLY A 400 11.60 10.44 -2.32
C GLY A 400 12.55 9.38 -2.86
N SER A 401 12.90 8.44 -1.99
CA SER A 401 13.70 7.26 -2.33
C SER A 401 12.87 6.25 -3.14
N GLU A 402 13.49 5.18 -3.62
CA GLU A 402 12.76 4.11 -4.30
C GLU A 402 11.61 3.54 -3.46
N SER A 403 11.75 3.50 -2.13
CA SER A 403 10.67 3.08 -1.24
C SER A 403 9.50 4.09 -1.25
N THR A 404 9.80 5.39 -1.16
CA THR A 404 8.77 6.45 -1.24
C THR A 404 8.03 6.41 -2.58
N VAL A 405 8.75 6.21 -3.69
CA VAL A 405 8.16 6.10 -5.04
C VAL A 405 7.19 4.95 -5.14
N ARG A 406 7.53 3.81 -4.53
CA ARG A 406 6.62 2.66 -4.51
C ARG A 406 5.42 2.86 -3.57
N LYS A 407 5.60 3.51 -2.40
CA LYS A 407 4.50 3.90 -1.48
C LYS A 407 3.46 4.77 -2.19
N TYR A 408 3.93 5.71 -3.01
CA TYR A 408 3.11 6.70 -3.71
C TYR A 408 2.91 6.41 -5.21
N GLN A 409 3.09 5.16 -5.61
CA GLN A 409 3.03 4.76 -7.03
C GLN A 409 1.70 5.13 -7.68
N GLU A 410 0.58 4.97 -6.98
CA GLU A 410 -0.73 5.37 -7.51
C GLU A 410 -0.81 6.90 -7.72
N CYS A 411 -0.35 7.69 -6.75
CA CYS A 411 -0.31 9.15 -6.87
C CYS A 411 0.53 9.58 -8.09
N TYR A 412 1.74 9.03 -8.23
CA TYR A 412 2.61 9.34 -9.37
C TYR A 412 2.02 8.87 -10.70
N SER A 413 1.48 7.66 -10.76
CA SER A 413 0.82 7.15 -11.97
C SER A 413 -0.38 8.02 -12.37
N ARG A 414 -1.15 8.52 -11.39
CA ARG A 414 -2.28 9.43 -11.63
C ARG A 414 -1.82 10.80 -12.10
N LEU A 415 -0.74 11.34 -11.57
CA LEU A 415 -0.15 12.59 -12.06
C LEU A 415 0.33 12.46 -13.51
N GLU A 416 1.00 11.36 -13.85
CA GLU A 416 1.40 11.09 -15.23
C GLU A 416 0.19 10.95 -16.16
N GLY A 417 -0.84 10.20 -15.75
CA GLY A 417 -2.10 10.06 -16.49
C GLY A 417 -2.81 11.40 -16.69
N LEU A 418 -2.84 12.25 -15.66
CA LEU A 418 -3.42 13.59 -15.71
C LEU A 418 -2.72 14.48 -16.73
N LEU A 419 -1.39 14.60 -16.63
CA LEU A 419 -0.59 15.45 -17.52
C LEU A 419 -0.67 14.96 -18.98
N SER A 420 -0.58 13.65 -19.19
CA SER A 420 -0.71 13.03 -20.51
C SER A 420 -2.11 13.23 -21.10
N GLY A 421 -3.15 13.09 -20.29
CA GLY A 421 -4.54 13.34 -20.69
C GLY A 421 -4.76 14.79 -21.13
N ILE A 422 -4.25 15.77 -20.35
CA ILE A 422 -4.32 17.19 -20.71
C ILE A 422 -3.58 17.45 -22.03
N PHE A 423 -2.39 16.86 -22.21
CA PHE A 423 -1.64 16.98 -23.47
C PHE A 423 -2.45 16.47 -24.67
N GLN A 424 -3.09 15.30 -24.55
CA GLN A 424 -3.94 14.73 -25.59
C GLN A 424 -5.16 15.59 -25.89
N MET A 425 -5.77 16.23 -24.89
CA MET A 425 -6.89 17.15 -25.10
C MET A 425 -6.53 18.27 -26.08
N SER A 426 -5.27 18.75 -26.11
CA SER A 426 -4.85 19.78 -27.09
C SER A 426 -4.98 19.33 -28.54
N ARG A 427 -4.70 18.07 -28.82
CA ARG A 427 -4.83 17.47 -30.17
C ARG A 427 -6.30 17.30 -30.54
N VAL A 428 -7.08 16.74 -29.62
CA VAL A 428 -8.51 16.49 -29.84
C VAL A 428 -9.29 17.80 -30.02
N TYR A 429 -9.01 18.84 -29.22
CA TYR A 429 -9.60 20.16 -29.43
C TYR A 429 -9.25 20.74 -30.79
N SER A 430 -7.98 20.64 -31.21
CA SER A 430 -7.56 21.17 -32.51
C SER A 430 -8.30 20.46 -33.65
N MET A 431 -8.26 19.12 -33.66
CA MET A 431 -8.84 18.30 -34.74
C MET A 431 -10.36 18.32 -34.83
N PHE A 432 -11.07 18.25 -33.70
CA PHE A 432 -12.51 17.97 -33.71
C PHE A 432 -13.38 19.16 -33.30
N VAL A 433 -12.74 20.24 -32.85
CA VAL A 433 -13.43 21.46 -32.39
C VAL A 433 -12.96 22.68 -33.15
N VAL A 434 -11.65 22.98 -33.18
CA VAL A 434 -11.12 24.22 -33.76
C VAL A 434 -11.10 24.17 -35.28
N TYR A 435 -10.38 23.23 -35.91
CA TYR A 435 -10.26 23.20 -37.38
C TYR A 435 -11.62 23.02 -38.10
N PRO A 436 -12.51 22.11 -37.66
CA PRO A 436 -13.82 21.97 -38.29
C PRO A 436 -14.71 23.19 -38.14
N ARG A 437 -14.47 24.06 -37.15
CA ARG A 437 -15.26 25.29 -36.94
C ARG A 437 -15.03 26.32 -38.04
N PHE A 438 -13.84 26.32 -38.66
CA PHE A 438 -13.43 27.27 -39.70
C PHE A 438 -13.18 26.59 -41.04
N ASP A 439 -13.67 25.35 -41.23
CA ASP A 439 -13.49 24.55 -42.44
C ASP A 439 -12.01 24.34 -42.83
N LEU A 440 -11.15 24.22 -41.82
CA LEU A 440 -9.72 23.99 -41.98
C LEU A 440 -9.38 22.50 -41.97
N LYS A 441 -8.33 22.13 -42.72
CA LYS A 441 -7.77 20.77 -42.66
C LYS A 441 -6.97 20.60 -41.36
N PRO A 442 -7.01 19.42 -40.72
CA PRO A 442 -6.17 19.14 -39.56
C PRO A 442 -4.68 19.30 -39.87
N HIS A 443 -3.98 20.00 -38.99
CA HIS A 443 -2.52 20.12 -39.05
C HIS A 443 -1.85 18.79 -38.64
N GLU A 444 -0.75 18.42 -39.29
CA GLU A 444 -0.10 17.09 -39.12
C GLU A 444 0.29 16.76 -37.67
N LYS A 445 0.82 17.76 -36.94
CA LYS A 445 1.20 17.63 -35.52
C LYS A 445 0.03 17.36 -34.56
N ASP A 446 -1.20 17.54 -35.03
CA ASP A 446 -2.40 17.33 -34.21
C ASP A 446 -3.09 16.01 -34.51
N PHE A 447 -2.61 15.24 -35.49
CA PHE A 447 -3.22 13.96 -35.83
C PHE A 447 -3.44 13.08 -34.60
N TYR A 448 -4.68 12.63 -34.49
CA TYR A 448 -5.22 11.77 -33.46
C TYR A 448 -5.86 10.60 -34.21
N LEU A 449 -5.55 9.39 -33.78
CA LEU A 449 -5.68 8.18 -34.59
C LEU A 449 -7.13 7.71 -34.80
N ASP A 450 -8.10 8.24 -34.06
CA ASP A 450 -9.49 7.77 -34.08
C ASP A 450 -10.45 8.82 -34.67
N GLU A 451 -11.32 8.39 -35.59
CA GLU A 451 -12.37 9.20 -36.22
C GLU A 451 -13.51 9.55 -35.24
N ARG A 452 -13.51 8.98 -34.02
CA ARG A 452 -14.49 9.21 -32.94
C ARG A 452 -14.16 10.35 -31.97
N GLY A 453 -13.31 11.29 -32.38
CA GLY A 453 -12.71 12.28 -31.48
C GLY A 453 -13.63 13.12 -30.57
N ARG A 454 -14.93 13.25 -30.84
CA ARG A 454 -15.88 13.90 -29.89
C ARG A 454 -16.30 12.98 -28.73
N GLU A 455 -16.45 11.68 -28.99
CA GLU A 455 -16.65 10.68 -27.93
C GLU A 455 -15.37 10.57 -27.10
N ASP A 456 -14.20 10.58 -27.76
CA ASP A 456 -12.89 10.56 -27.10
C ASP A 456 -12.66 11.80 -26.24
N LEU A 457 -13.07 13.00 -26.68
CA LEU A 457 -12.98 14.21 -25.85
C LEU A 457 -13.80 14.08 -24.56
N THR A 458 -14.98 13.46 -24.64
CA THR A 458 -15.86 13.27 -23.48
C THR A 458 -15.26 12.26 -22.51
N VAL A 459 -14.71 11.16 -23.03
CA VAL A 459 -14.00 10.15 -22.25
C VAL A 459 -12.74 10.71 -21.61
N LEU A 460 -11.90 11.42 -22.37
CA LEU A 460 -10.67 12.06 -21.89
C LEU A 460 -10.96 13.09 -20.81
N ARG A 461 -11.98 13.94 -20.98
CA ARG A 461 -12.41 14.88 -19.94
C ARG A 461 -12.79 14.16 -18.66
N ARG A 462 -13.60 13.10 -18.76
CA ARG A 462 -13.99 12.29 -17.60
C ARG A 462 -12.78 11.69 -16.89
N ILE A 463 -11.82 11.14 -17.62
CA ILE A 463 -10.59 10.57 -17.05
C ILE A 463 -9.76 11.65 -16.35
N VAL A 464 -9.56 12.80 -17.00
CA VAL A 464 -8.83 13.94 -16.44
C VAL A 464 -9.51 14.48 -15.17
N ASP A 465 -10.83 14.64 -15.19
CA ASP A 465 -11.60 15.12 -14.05
C ASP A 465 -11.58 14.09 -12.90
N GLU A 466 -11.64 12.79 -13.18
CA GLU A 466 -11.46 11.74 -12.16
C GLU A 466 -10.06 11.78 -11.54
N HIS A 467 -9.02 12.01 -12.35
CA HIS A 467 -7.66 12.18 -11.83
C HIS A 467 -7.56 13.41 -10.92
N PHE A 468 -8.13 14.56 -11.32
CA PHE A 468 -8.20 15.73 -10.46
C PHE A 468 -8.90 15.43 -9.15
N GLU A 469 -10.09 14.83 -9.16
CA GLU A 469 -10.88 14.55 -7.96
C GLU A 469 -10.12 13.65 -6.96
N ARG A 470 -9.46 12.61 -7.46
CA ARG A 470 -8.69 11.69 -6.60
C ARG A 470 -7.41 12.33 -6.06
N LEU A 471 -6.70 13.09 -6.89
CA LEU A 471 -5.48 13.79 -6.48
C LEU A 471 -5.81 14.96 -5.53
N GLU A 472 -6.93 15.64 -5.71
CA GLU A 472 -7.42 16.68 -4.81
C GLU A 472 -7.71 16.10 -3.43
N ARG A 473 -8.40 14.95 -3.36
CA ARG A 473 -8.60 14.21 -2.10
C ARG A 473 -7.27 13.86 -1.41
N PHE A 474 -6.27 13.45 -2.18
CA PHE A 474 -4.93 13.18 -1.66
C PHE A 474 -4.25 14.45 -1.10
N THR A 475 -4.39 15.59 -1.79
CA THR A 475 -3.76 16.86 -1.38
C THR A 475 -4.53 17.63 -0.29
N ALA A 476 -5.83 17.35 -0.10
CA ALA A 476 -6.69 18.05 0.85
C ALA A 476 -6.33 17.79 2.32
N LEU A 477 -5.53 16.76 2.61
CA LEU A 477 -5.03 16.44 3.95
C LEU A 477 -4.04 17.49 4.52
N VAL A 478 -3.61 18.47 3.73
CA VAL A 478 -2.71 19.58 4.15
C VAL A 478 -3.49 20.88 4.44
N GLY A 479 -4.81 20.89 4.20
CA GLY A 479 -5.63 22.10 4.20
C GLY A 479 -6.39 22.43 5.48
N GLU A 480 -6.30 21.61 6.53
CA GLU A 480 -6.95 21.86 7.84
C GLU A 480 -5.94 22.16 8.95
#